data_AF-A0A3D3F9E8-F1
#
_entry.id   AF-A0A3D3F9E8-F1
#
_cell.length_a   1.000
_cell.length_b   1.000
_cell.length_c   1.000
_cell.angle_alpha   90.00
_cell.angle_beta   90.00
_cell.angle_gamma   90.00
#
_symmetry.space_group_name_H-M   'P 1'
#
loop_
_entity.id
_entity.type
_entity.pdbx_description
1 polymer ?
#
loop_
_entity_poly.entity_id
_entity_poly.type
_entity_poly.pdbx_seq_one_letter_code
_entity_poly.pdbx_strand_id
1 'polypeptide(L)'
;MKKILFFIAALLVCTGAWAQDITGNWVGTLAIQGISLKLVFHIEKTSDGYSATMDSPDQGGFGLPTSRVAFDGNRLELSAGQLGLSYSGTLANDSINGIFRQGGLQLPLVLKRSEQDASPTMNRPQNPHPPFPYDVKDVTFRNN
;
A
#
# COMPACT_ATOMS: atom_id res chain seq x y z
N MET A 1 -64.72 10.57 14.60
CA MET A 1 -63.69 11.49 14.05
C MET A 1 -62.36 11.02 14.65
N LYS A 2 -61.57 10.14 14.02
CA LYS A 2 -60.89 10.27 12.73
C LYS A 2 -59.95 11.48 12.74
N LYS A 3 -58.75 11.33 13.32
CA LYS A 3 -57.46 11.37 12.61
C LYS A 3 -56.29 11.40 13.61
N ILE A 4 -55.64 10.24 13.71
CA ILE A 4 -54.19 10.13 13.58
C ILE A 4 -53.39 10.63 14.80
N LEU A 5 -53.34 9.74 15.79
CA LEU A 5 -52.30 9.58 16.82
C LEU A 5 -51.01 8.97 16.20
N PHE A 6 -50.57 9.42 15.03
CA PHE A 6 -49.44 8.83 14.31
C PHE A 6 -48.74 9.93 13.50
N PHE A 7 -47.42 9.82 13.30
CA PHE A 7 -46.56 10.74 12.53
C PHE A 7 -45.76 11.81 13.30
N ILE A 8 -45.24 11.48 14.48
CA ILE A 8 -43.91 12.00 14.89
C ILE A 8 -42.97 10.81 15.08
N ALA A 9 -42.94 9.94 14.08
CA ALA A 9 -41.84 9.02 13.82
C ALA A 9 -41.10 9.60 12.62
N ALA A 10 -40.50 10.79 12.80
CA ALA A 10 -39.60 11.38 11.83
C ALA A 10 -38.29 10.59 11.86
N LEU A 11 -38.35 9.43 11.20
CA LEU A 11 -37.32 8.92 10.30
C LEU A 11 -35.90 9.25 10.76
N LEU A 12 -35.42 8.50 11.76
CA LEU A 12 -34.00 8.30 11.97
C LEU A 12 -33.48 7.51 10.76
N VAL A 13 -33.24 8.20 9.65
CA VAL A 13 -32.51 7.63 8.51
C VAL A 13 -31.09 7.40 9.02
N CYS A 14 -30.82 6.19 9.51
CA CYS A 14 -29.47 5.67 9.58
C CYS A 14 -28.96 5.62 8.14
N THR A 15 -28.30 6.68 7.69
CA THR A 15 -27.44 6.61 6.52
C THR A 15 -26.35 5.61 6.88
N GLY A 16 -26.47 4.38 6.38
CA GLY A 16 -25.43 3.38 6.51
C GLY A 16 -24.16 3.96 5.92
N ALA A 17 -23.20 4.32 6.78
CA ALA A 17 -21.85 4.62 6.34
C ALA A 17 -21.31 3.32 5.74
N TRP A 18 -21.26 3.25 4.41
CA TRP A 18 -20.48 2.23 3.74
C TRP A 18 -19.03 2.50 4.10
N ALA A 19 -18.55 1.81 5.13
CA ALA A 19 -17.16 1.84 5.51
C ALA A 19 -16.36 1.39 4.29
N GLN A 20 -15.69 2.34 3.64
CA GLN A 20 -14.85 2.06 2.50
C GLN A 20 -13.68 1.21 2.97
N ASP A 21 -13.41 0.11 2.26
CA ASP A 21 -12.27 -0.73 2.58
C ASP A 21 -11.02 -0.23 1.86
N ILE A 22 -10.05 0.25 2.64
CA ILE A 22 -8.77 0.75 2.16
C ILE A 22 -7.71 -0.36 2.05
N THR A 23 -8.00 -1.57 2.55
CA THR A 23 -7.02 -2.67 2.55
C THR A 23 -6.63 -3.08 1.13
N GLY A 24 -5.43 -3.63 0.99
CA GLY A 24 -4.85 -4.10 -0.26
C GLY A 24 -3.66 -3.28 -0.73
N ASN A 25 -3.28 -3.50 -1.99
CA ASN A 25 -2.08 -2.94 -2.59
C ASN A 25 -2.40 -1.68 -3.38
N TRP A 26 -1.62 -0.63 -3.14
CA TRP A 26 -1.79 0.68 -3.73
C TRP A 26 -0.53 1.11 -4.44
N VAL A 27 -0.60 1.23 -5.77
CA VAL A 27 0.56 1.51 -6.62
C VAL A 27 0.48 2.92 -7.17
N GLY A 28 1.58 3.66 -7.07
CA GLY A 28 1.71 4.97 -7.70
C GLY A 28 3.08 5.16 -8.33
N THR A 29 3.15 6.11 -9.26
CA THR A 29 4.40 6.56 -9.87
C THR A 29 4.65 7.99 -9.45
N LEU A 30 5.70 8.20 -8.66
CA LEU A 30 6.14 9.49 -8.17
C LEU A 30 7.13 10.10 -9.17
N ALA A 31 6.80 11.27 -9.70
CA ALA A 31 7.70 12.01 -10.58
C ALA A 31 8.55 12.99 -9.76
N ILE A 32 9.88 12.85 -9.81
CA ILE A 32 10.84 13.70 -9.11
C ILE A 32 11.92 14.13 -10.10
N GLN A 33 11.99 15.43 -10.42
CA GLN A 33 13.08 16.01 -11.22
C GLN A 33 13.39 15.25 -12.54
N GLY A 34 12.35 14.74 -13.22
CA GLY A 34 12.48 13.99 -14.47
C GLY A 34 12.70 12.48 -14.31
N ILE A 35 12.84 11.99 -13.09
CA ILE A 35 12.87 10.56 -12.75
C ILE A 35 11.47 10.12 -12.31
N SER A 36 11.07 8.91 -12.69
CA SER A 36 9.83 8.28 -12.20
C SER A 36 10.19 7.13 -11.26
N LEU A 37 9.62 7.15 -10.06
CA LEU A 37 9.80 6.10 -9.05
C LEU A 37 8.47 5.41 -8.79
N LYS A 38 8.42 4.10 -8.94
CA LYS A 38 7.29 3.27 -8.55
C LYS A 38 7.30 3.09 -7.03
N LEU A 39 6.18 3.40 -6.41
CA LEU A 39 5.92 3.14 -5.00
C LEU A 39 4.72 2.22 -4.88
N VAL A 40 4.81 1.28 -3.94
CA VAL A 40 3.72 0.37 -3.59
C VAL A 40 3.48 0.48 -2.09
N PHE A 41 2.23 0.67 -1.69
CA PHE A 41 1.82 0.61 -0.30
C PHE A 41 0.93 -0.62 -0.10
N HIS A 42 1.29 -1.46 0.85
CA HIS A 42 0.49 -2.61 1.25
C HIS A 42 -0.25 -2.23 2.53
N ILE A 43 -1.57 -2.09 2.47
CA ILE A 43 -2.37 -1.68 3.63
C ILE A 43 -3.16 -2.87 4.14
N GLU A 44 -2.99 -3.17 5.42
CA GLU A 44 -3.68 -4.28 6.09
C GLU A 44 -4.50 -3.76 7.26
N LYS A 45 -5.58 -4.47 7.58
CA LYS A 45 -6.41 -4.18 8.75
C LYS A 45 -5.90 -4.97 9.94
N THR A 46 -5.78 -4.31 11.08
CA THR A 46 -5.36 -4.91 12.36
C THR A 46 -6.48 -4.83 13.38
N SER A 47 -6.29 -5.43 14.57
CA SER A 47 -7.25 -5.28 15.68
C SER A 47 -7.45 -3.84 16.12
N ASP A 48 -6.42 -3.01 15.96
CA ASP A 48 -6.38 -1.64 16.49
C ASP A 48 -6.53 -0.57 15.39
N GLY A 49 -6.78 -0.98 14.14
CA GLY A 49 -6.95 -0.07 13.00
C GLY A 49 -6.31 -0.62 11.72
N TYR A 50 -5.28 0.08 11.23
CA TYR A 50 -4.57 -0.27 10.00
C TYR A 50 -3.06 -0.27 10.20
N SER A 51 -2.37 -1.14 9.47
CA SER A 51 -0.91 -1.15 9.31
C SER A 51 -0.58 -1.04 7.83
N ALA A 52 0.63 -0.58 7.52
CA ALA A 52 1.09 -0.61 6.13
C ALA A 52 2.60 -0.79 6.02
N THR A 53 3.02 -1.41 4.91
CA THR A 53 4.40 -1.41 4.44
C THR A 53 4.50 -0.69 3.10
N MET A 54 5.72 -0.32 2.73
CA MET A 54 6.01 0.36 1.48
C MET A 54 7.16 -0.32 0.75
N ASP A 55 7.00 -0.47 -0.55
CA ASP A 55 8.07 -0.86 -1.46
C ASP A 55 8.39 0.30 -2.40
N SER A 56 9.68 0.43 -2.70
CA SER A 56 10.24 1.27 -3.77
C SER A 56 11.15 0.38 -4.63
N PRO A 57 10.57 -0.41 -5.56
CA PRO A 57 11.31 -1.40 -6.34
C PRO A 57 12.46 -0.78 -7.15
N ASP A 58 12.25 0.42 -7.70
CA ASP A 58 13.25 1.15 -8.49
C ASP A 58 14.45 1.61 -7.63
N GLN A 59 14.30 1.60 -6.31
CA GLN A 59 15.35 1.92 -5.34
C GLN A 59 15.79 0.70 -4.51
N GLY A 60 15.25 -0.49 -4.80
CA GLY A 60 15.57 -1.73 -4.08
C GLY A 60 15.03 -1.82 -2.64
N GLY A 61 14.13 -0.92 -2.23
CA GLY A 61 13.51 -0.93 -0.91
C GLY A 61 12.24 -1.78 -0.92
N PHE A 62 12.11 -2.73 0.01
CA PHE A 62 10.94 -3.61 0.12
C PHE A 62 10.57 -3.83 1.58
N GLY A 63 9.28 -3.92 1.87
CA GLY A 63 8.75 -4.18 3.22
C GLY A 63 9.03 -3.05 4.22
N LEU A 64 9.22 -1.81 3.75
CA LEU A 64 9.58 -0.70 4.62
C LEU A 64 8.38 -0.37 5.54
N PRO A 65 8.52 -0.45 6.87
CA PRO A 65 7.39 -0.28 7.77
C PRO A 65 6.95 1.18 7.84
N THR A 66 5.63 1.40 7.82
CA THR A 66 5.05 2.70 8.20
C THR A 66 4.90 2.78 9.72
N SER A 67 5.07 3.97 10.26
CA SER A 67 4.92 4.28 11.69
C SER A 67 3.49 4.63 12.10
N ARG A 68 2.66 5.10 11.17
CA ARG A 68 1.26 5.45 11.41
C ARG A 68 0.45 5.29 10.13
N VAL A 69 -0.71 4.67 10.27
CA VAL A 69 -1.76 4.62 9.25
C VAL A 69 -3.06 5.06 9.91
N ALA A 70 -3.72 6.06 9.34
CA ALA A 70 -5.04 6.46 9.75
C ALA A 70 -5.93 6.59 8.52
N PHE A 71 -7.10 5.99 8.58
CA PHE A 71 -8.10 6.07 7.53
C PHE A 71 -9.45 6.41 8.16
N ASP A 72 -9.96 7.61 7.86
CA ASP A 72 -11.21 8.12 8.40
C ASP A 72 -12.07 8.71 7.27
N GLY A 73 -13.32 8.25 7.17
CA GLY A 73 -14.18 8.48 6.01
C GLY A 73 -13.52 8.00 4.72
N ASN A 74 -13.00 8.95 3.94
CA ASN A 74 -12.25 8.71 2.71
C ASN A 74 -10.82 9.23 2.76
N ARG A 75 -10.32 9.70 3.91
CA ARG A 75 -9.01 10.34 4.02
C ARG A 75 -7.99 9.36 4.58
N LEU A 76 -6.95 9.08 3.81
CA LEU A 76 -5.80 8.27 4.20
C LEU A 76 -4.64 9.18 4.62
N GLU A 77 -4.09 8.90 5.79
CA GLU A 77 -2.86 9.48 6.31
C GLU A 77 -1.86 8.35 6.61
N LEU A 78 -0.70 8.43 5.97
CA LEU A 78 0.41 7.50 6.15
C LEU A 78 1.65 8.27 6.60
N SER A 79 2.41 7.71 7.52
CA SER A 79 3.70 8.26 7.93
C SER A 79 4.71 7.16 8.16
N ALA A 80 5.92 7.32 7.63
CA ALA A 80 7.07 6.46 7.89
C ALA A 80 8.18 7.33 8.49
N GLY A 81 8.18 7.46 9.82
CA GLY A 81 9.09 8.35 10.54
C GLY A 81 10.57 8.08 10.28
N GLN A 82 10.96 6.80 10.14
CA GLN A 82 12.34 6.42 9.83
C GLN A 82 12.81 6.91 8.45
N LEU A 83 11.87 7.15 7.52
CA LEU A 83 12.14 7.63 6.18
C LEU A 83 11.88 9.13 6.01
N GLY A 84 11.45 9.82 7.09
CA GLY A 84 11.03 11.23 7.04
C GLY A 84 9.89 11.47 6.05
N LEU A 85 9.00 10.48 5.88
CA LEU A 85 8.02 10.42 4.80
C LEU A 85 6.60 10.48 5.35
N SER A 86 5.74 11.24 4.69
CA SER A 86 4.30 11.21 4.92
C SER A 86 3.52 11.28 3.61
N TYR A 87 2.32 10.70 3.61
CA TYR A 87 1.39 10.76 2.49
C TYR A 87 -0.02 11.03 3.01
N SER A 88 -0.69 12.02 2.42
CA SER A 88 -2.06 12.40 2.75
C SER A 88 -2.89 12.41 1.48
N GLY A 89 -3.95 11.61 1.43
CA GLY A 89 -4.75 11.48 0.22
C GLY A 89 -6.22 11.18 0.50
N THR A 90 -7.05 11.39 -0.52
CA THR A 90 -8.49 11.11 -0.48
C THR A 90 -8.82 9.96 -1.43
N LEU A 91 -9.46 8.92 -0.89
CA LEU A 91 -10.00 7.79 -1.62
C LEU A 91 -11.21 8.23 -2.46
N ALA A 92 -11.12 7.98 -3.76
CA ALA A 92 -12.17 8.15 -4.74
C ALA A 92 -12.19 6.92 -5.65
N ASN A 93 -13.17 6.04 -5.42
CA ASN A 93 -13.28 4.72 -6.08
C ASN A 93 -11.99 3.91 -5.88
N ASP A 94 -11.35 3.46 -6.96
CA ASP A 94 -10.11 2.68 -6.95
C ASP A 94 -8.83 3.54 -7.02
N SER A 95 -8.93 4.80 -6.64
CA SER A 95 -7.80 5.74 -6.63
C SER A 95 -7.73 6.53 -5.34
N ILE A 96 -6.52 6.82 -4.88
CA ILE A 96 -6.27 7.74 -3.78
C ILE A 96 -5.48 8.90 -4.37
N ASN A 97 -6.10 10.07 -4.39
CA ASN A 97 -5.46 11.29 -4.87
C ASN A 97 -4.85 11.99 -3.66
N GLY A 98 -3.53 12.11 -3.63
CA GLY A 98 -2.85 12.64 -2.47
C GLY A 98 -1.54 13.35 -2.75
N ILE A 99 -0.92 13.73 -1.66
CA ILE A 99 0.32 14.45 -1.60
C ILE A 99 1.33 13.61 -0.83
N PHE A 100 2.43 13.29 -1.50
CA PHE A 100 3.61 12.70 -0.93
C PHE A 100 4.55 13.79 -0.40
N ARG A 101 5.12 13.58 0.78
CA ARG A 101 6.07 14.50 1.42
C ARG A 101 7.27 13.72 1.93
N GLN A 102 8.47 14.16 1.58
CA GLN A 102 9.71 13.58 2.10
C GLN A 102 10.83 14.62 2.05
N GLY A 103 11.58 14.78 3.15
CA GLY A 103 12.77 15.65 3.18
C GLY A 103 12.51 17.11 2.77
N GLY A 104 11.32 17.63 3.05
CA GLY A 104 10.89 18.99 2.66
C GLY A 104 10.30 19.10 1.25
N LEU A 105 10.39 18.06 0.41
CA LEU A 105 9.70 18.01 -0.88
C LEU A 105 8.22 17.67 -0.68
N GLN A 106 7.38 18.24 -1.53
CA GLN A 106 5.95 17.93 -1.62
C GLN A 106 5.60 17.67 -3.07
N LEU A 107 5.07 16.49 -3.36
CA LEU A 107 4.79 16.03 -4.72
C LEU A 107 3.41 15.39 -4.79
N PRO A 108 2.64 15.63 -5.86
CA PRO A 108 1.40 14.89 -6.09
C PRO A 108 1.72 13.41 -6.35
N LEU A 109 0.94 12.53 -5.72
CA LEU A 109 1.01 11.10 -5.95
C LEU A 109 -0.41 10.56 -5.99
N VAL A 110 -0.75 9.93 -7.12
CA VAL A 110 -2.00 9.20 -7.26
C VAL A 110 -1.69 7.73 -7.10
N LEU A 111 -2.30 7.11 -6.10
CA LEU A 111 -2.25 5.67 -5.89
C LEU A 111 -3.46 5.03 -6.57
N LYS A 112 -3.26 3.92 -7.25
CA LYS A 112 -4.33 3.09 -7.81
C LYS A 112 -4.32 1.72 -7.16
N ARG A 113 -5.51 1.17 -6.94
CA ARG A 113 -5.65 -0.19 -6.40
C ARG A 113 -5.04 -1.18 -7.40
N SER A 114 -4.25 -2.12 -6.89
CA SER A 114 -3.68 -3.22 -7.64
C SER A 114 -4.15 -4.54 -7.04
N GLU A 115 -4.87 -5.33 -7.82
CA GLU A 115 -5.22 -6.73 -7.48
C GLU A 115 -4.01 -7.66 -7.59
N GLN A 116 -2.99 -7.22 -8.32
CA GLN A 116 -1.73 -7.94 -8.38
C GLN A 116 -1.05 -7.77 -7.03
N ASP A 117 -0.84 -8.89 -6.32
CA ASP A 117 0.12 -8.99 -5.23
C ASP A 117 1.44 -8.42 -5.75
N ALA A 118 1.69 -7.17 -5.41
CA ALA A 118 2.84 -6.42 -5.90
C ALA A 118 4.11 -6.82 -5.14
N SER A 119 4.08 -7.96 -4.44
CA SER A 119 5.26 -8.79 -4.31
C SER A 119 5.67 -9.15 -5.74
N PRO A 120 6.75 -8.60 -6.32
CA PRO A 120 7.46 -9.43 -7.27
C PRO A 120 7.69 -10.73 -6.49
N THR A 121 7.20 -11.86 -6.97
CA THR A 121 7.91 -13.10 -6.70
C THR A 121 9.28 -12.85 -7.28
N MET A 122 10.14 -12.23 -6.46
CA MET A 122 11.51 -11.98 -6.79
C MET A 122 12.03 -13.38 -6.89
N ASN A 123 12.06 -13.88 -8.12
CA ASN A 123 12.64 -15.15 -8.45
C ASN A 123 14.13 -14.92 -8.21
N ARG A 124 14.50 -15.01 -6.94
CA ARG A 124 15.86 -15.05 -6.42
C ARG A 124 16.12 -16.53 -6.16
N PRO A 125 16.22 -17.38 -7.20
CA PRO A 125 16.65 -18.75 -6.96
C PRO A 125 18.04 -18.65 -6.32
N GLN A 126 18.14 -19.02 -5.04
CA GLN A 126 19.42 -19.10 -4.33
C GLN A 126 20.36 -20.11 -5.03
N ASN A 127 19.78 -21.04 -5.79
CA ASN A 127 20.51 -21.95 -6.64
C ASN A 127 20.38 -21.54 -8.12
N PRO A 128 21.45 -21.00 -8.75
CA PRO A 128 21.43 -20.72 -10.17
C PRO A 128 21.20 -22.01 -10.98
N HIS A 129 20.49 -21.92 -12.10
CA HIS A 129 20.24 -23.06 -12.99
C HIS A 129 21.20 -23.04 -14.18
N PRO A 130 21.62 -24.22 -14.69
CA PRO A 130 22.45 -24.30 -15.89
C PRO A 130 21.74 -23.73 -17.13
N PRO A 131 22.50 -23.30 -18.16
CA PRO A 131 23.95 -23.46 -18.29
C PRO A 131 24.74 -22.43 -17.48
N PHE A 132 25.76 -22.91 -16.76
CA PHE A 132 26.68 -22.03 -16.04
C PHE A 132 27.76 -21.50 -17.00
N PRO A 133 28.27 -20.28 -16.80
CA PRO A 133 29.34 -19.70 -17.62
C PRO A 133 30.73 -20.31 -17.35
N TYR A 134 30.79 -21.40 -16.58
CA TYR A 134 32.01 -22.10 -16.17
C TYR A 134 31.83 -23.62 -16.31
N ASP A 135 32.94 -24.32 -16.49
CA ASP A 135 32.97 -25.77 -16.60
C ASP A 135 32.59 -26.43 -15.26
N VAL A 136 31.66 -27.38 -15.32
CA VAL A 136 31.22 -28.17 -14.17
C VAL A 136 31.95 -29.51 -14.17
N LYS A 137 32.48 -29.93 -13.01
CA LYS A 137 33.10 -31.24 -12.82
C LYS A 137 32.52 -31.92 -11.60
N ASP A 138 32.12 -33.18 -11.76
CA ASP A 138 31.73 -34.03 -10.63
C ASP A 138 32.97 -34.45 -9.85
N VAL A 139 32.93 -34.28 -8.53
CA VAL A 139 34.00 -34.68 -7.60
C VAL A 139 33.45 -35.62 -6.53
N THR A 140 34.22 -36.66 -6.22
CA THR A 140 33.89 -37.62 -5.16
C THR A 140 35.01 -37.63 -4.14
N PHE A 141 34.66 -37.55 -2.85
CA PHE A 141 35.60 -37.68 -1.74
C PHE A 141 35.29 -38.93 -0.92
N ARG A 142 36.34 -39.59 -0.45
CA ARG A 142 36.24 -40.69 0.53
C ARG A 142 36.49 -40.09 1.91
N ASN A 143 35.47 -40.08 2.77
CA ASN A 143 35.62 -39.66 4.16
C ASN A 143 36.14 -40.85 5.00
N ASN A 144 37.11 -40.60 5.88
CA ASN A 144 37.67 -41.61 6.80
C ASN A 144 36.98 -41.56 8.16
#